data_AF-A0A960XQ54-F1
#
_entry.id   AF-A0A960XQ54-F1
#
_cell.length_a   1.000
_cell.length_b   1.000
_cell.length_c   1.000
_cell.angle_alpha   90.00
_cell.angle_beta   90.00
_cell.angle_gamma   90.00
#
_symmetry.space_group_name_H-M   'P 1'
#
loop_
_entity.id
_entity.type
_entity.pdbx_description
1 polymer ?
#
loop_
_entity_poly.entity_id
_entity_poly.type
_entity_poly.pdbx_seq_one_letter_code
_entity_poly.pdbx_strand_id
1 'polypeptide(L)'
;MKKQLVKSAVRLLTPLLAFSATALGQTLYQDNFDTDTSASWTVNDPGETDITVVFSYDYSAIGVPAAPGGSGTTGLKMTANNTGGVFSGFSVSPTGESFSGNYRVSFDLWQNYVGPVGPGGSGTTQFSMFGIGTSGTTPIKIGNTTESLGFGATLDGGSSVDYRVYSSLFLTGYAEGDPV
;
A
#
# COMPACT_ATOMS: atom_id res chain seq x y z
N MET A 1 -21.54 -52.82 -44.98
CA MET A 1 -22.89 -52.34 -45.32
C MET A 1 -22.94 -50.85 -45.07
N LYS A 2 -23.02 -50.05 -46.13
CA LYS A 2 -23.06 -48.58 -46.09
C LYS A 2 -24.47 -48.13 -45.69
N LYS A 3 -24.60 -47.22 -44.73
CA LYS A 3 -25.74 -46.31 -44.64
C LYS A 3 -25.22 -44.90 -44.38
N GLN A 4 -25.29 -44.11 -45.44
CA GLN A 4 -25.08 -42.68 -45.49
C GLN A 4 -26.42 -42.01 -45.18
N LEU A 5 -26.42 -40.98 -44.34
CA LEU A 5 -27.54 -40.06 -44.17
C LEU A 5 -26.97 -38.65 -44.06
N VAL A 6 -27.10 -37.90 -45.15
CA VAL A 6 -26.84 -36.45 -45.21
C VAL A 6 -28.15 -35.74 -44.90
N LYS A 7 -28.11 -34.77 -43.99
CA LYS A 7 -29.11 -33.69 -43.90
C LYS A 7 -28.37 -32.37 -43.71
N SER A 8 -28.33 -31.57 -44.78
CA SER A 8 -28.07 -30.14 -44.70
C SER A 8 -29.28 -29.44 -44.12
N ALA A 9 -29.08 -28.47 -43.23
CA ALA A 9 -29.90 -27.25 -43.19
C ALA A 9 -29.29 -26.18 -42.27
N VAL A 10 -28.92 -25.07 -42.93
CA VAL A 10 -29.07 -23.68 -42.48
C VAL A 10 -28.21 -23.24 -41.28
N ARG A 11 -27.11 -22.56 -41.61
CA ARG A 11 -26.46 -21.62 -40.68
C ARG A 11 -27.43 -20.44 -40.45
N LEU A 12 -28.06 -20.39 -39.28
CA LEU A 12 -28.51 -19.11 -38.75
C LEU A 12 -27.25 -18.32 -38.37
N LEU A 13 -27.03 -17.20 -39.06
CA LEU A 13 -26.08 -16.19 -38.61
C LEU A 13 -26.74 -15.46 -37.43
N THR A 14 -26.53 -15.95 -36.22
CA THR A 14 -26.89 -15.21 -35.01
C THR A 14 -26.01 -13.95 -34.96
N PRO A 15 -26.55 -12.73 -34.84
CA PRO A 15 -25.70 -11.60 -34.53
C PRO A 15 -25.14 -11.84 -33.13
N LEU A 16 -23.85 -12.14 -33.05
CA LEU A 16 -23.13 -12.11 -31.79
C LEU A 16 -23.07 -10.63 -31.39
N LEU A 17 -24.02 -10.20 -30.57
CA LEU A 17 -23.88 -8.97 -29.79
C LEU A 17 -22.63 -9.16 -28.94
N ALA A 18 -21.52 -8.60 -29.41
CA ALA A 18 -20.33 -8.45 -28.62
C ALA A 18 -20.68 -7.48 -27.48
N PHE A 19 -21.08 -8.03 -26.34
CA PHE A 19 -20.98 -7.28 -25.10
C PHE A 19 -19.50 -7.00 -24.92
N SER A 20 -19.12 -5.72 -25.02
CA SER A 20 -17.85 -5.27 -24.45
C SER A 20 -17.90 -5.63 -22.98
N ALA A 21 -17.28 -6.75 -22.60
CA ALA A 21 -17.02 -7.03 -21.21
C ALA A 21 -16.22 -5.84 -20.70
N THR A 22 -16.80 -5.09 -19.76
CA THR A 22 -16.05 -4.08 -19.03
C THR A 22 -14.92 -4.86 -18.36
N ALA A 23 -13.69 -4.68 -18.83
CA ALA A 23 -12.54 -5.29 -18.20
C ALA A 23 -12.42 -4.65 -16.81
N LEU A 24 -12.92 -5.35 -15.79
CA LEU A 24 -12.62 -5.00 -14.41
C LEU A 24 -11.12 -5.22 -14.23
N GLY A 25 -10.43 -4.25 -13.62
CA GLY A 25 -9.02 -4.42 -13.28
C GLY A 25 -8.84 -5.67 -12.42
N GLN A 26 -7.89 -6.52 -12.77
CA GLN A 26 -7.55 -7.70 -11.98
C GLN A 26 -6.94 -7.26 -10.64
N THR A 27 -7.48 -7.76 -9.53
CA THR A 27 -6.79 -7.67 -8.24
C THR A 27 -5.52 -8.53 -8.30
N LEU A 28 -4.36 -7.90 -8.27
CA LEU A 28 -3.07 -8.60 -8.29
C LEU A 28 -2.71 -9.16 -6.92
N TYR A 29 -3.00 -8.39 -5.87
CA TYR A 29 -2.79 -8.75 -4.48
C TYR A 29 -3.72 -7.91 -3.61
N GLN A 30 -4.22 -8.50 -2.53
CA GLN A 30 -5.04 -7.82 -1.54
C GLN A 30 -4.90 -8.52 -0.19
N ASP A 31 -4.86 -7.72 0.87
CA ASP A 31 -5.02 -8.18 2.24
C ASP A 31 -5.93 -7.17 2.97
N ASN A 32 -6.90 -7.67 3.72
CA ASN A 32 -7.79 -6.85 4.55
C ASN A 32 -7.30 -6.77 6.00
N PHE A 33 -6.30 -7.58 6.38
CA PHE A 33 -5.73 -7.68 7.73
C PHE A 33 -6.74 -8.04 8.83
N ASP A 34 -7.92 -8.57 8.48
CA ASP A 34 -8.93 -8.98 9.47
C ASP A 34 -8.47 -10.18 10.32
N THR A 35 -7.51 -10.95 9.80
CA THR A 35 -6.84 -12.06 10.49
C THR A 35 -5.33 -11.87 10.49
N ASP A 36 -4.61 -12.62 11.32
CA ASP A 36 -3.14 -12.59 11.32
C ASP A 36 -2.60 -13.21 10.01
N THR A 37 -2.11 -12.34 9.13
CA THR A 37 -1.48 -12.68 7.85
C THR A 37 0.02 -12.44 7.87
N SER A 38 0.64 -12.32 9.04
CA SER A 38 2.07 -12.00 9.19
C SER A 38 3.01 -12.91 8.38
N ALA A 39 2.64 -14.18 8.16
CA ALA A 39 3.42 -15.11 7.33
C ALA A 39 3.50 -14.73 5.84
N SER A 40 2.60 -13.86 5.36
CA SER A 40 2.55 -13.36 3.97
C SER A 40 3.29 -12.03 3.80
N TRP A 41 3.88 -11.48 4.87
CA TRP A 41 4.49 -10.15 4.86
C TRP A 41 5.89 -10.16 5.45
N THR A 42 6.82 -9.57 4.71
CA THR A 42 8.19 -9.34 5.16
C THR A 42 8.26 -7.98 5.86
N VAL A 43 8.70 -7.96 7.13
CA VAL A 43 9.04 -6.72 7.85
C VAL A 43 10.47 -6.31 7.49
N ASN A 44 10.61 -5.18 6.82
CA ASN A 44 11.88 -4.61 6.39
C ASN A 44 12.35 -3.58 7.41
N ASP A 45 12.93 -4.08 8.51
CA ASP A 45 13.45 -3.27 9.60
C ASP A 45 14.97 -3.04 9.45
N PRO A 46 15.45 -1.78 9.34
CA PRO A 46 16.87 -1.48 9.33
C PRO A 46 17.55 -1.60 10.71
N GLY A 47 16.79 -1.80 11.80
CA GLY A 47 17.33 -1.99 13.16
C GLY A 47 17.84 -0.70 13.82
N GLU A 48 17.32 0.46 13.41
CA GLU A 48 17.80 1.77 13.85
C GLU A 48 17.01 2.38 15.02
N THR A 49 15.75 1.96 15.20
CA THR A 49 14.89 2.40 16.29
C THR A 49 13.92 1.30 16.70
N ASP A 50 13.20 1.51 17.80
CA ASP A 50 12.18 0.58 18.24
C ASP A 50 10.96 0.62 17.30
N ILE A 51 10.49 -0.56 16.88
CA ILE A 51 9.33 -0.71 15.99
C ILE A 51 8.30 -1.66 16.60
N THR A 52 7.06 -1.58 16.13
CA THR A 52 6.03 -2.57 16.41
C THR A 52 5.20 -2.81 15.16
N VAL A 53 4.97 -4.08 14.87
CA VAL A 53 4.11 -4.54 13.77
C VAL A 53 3.13 -5.55 14.34
N VAL A 54 1.84 -5.26 14.24
CA VAL A 54 0.77 -6.15 14.71
C VAL A 54 -0.24 -6.30 13.60
N PHE A 55 -0.33 -7.50 13.06
CA PHE A 55 -1.38 -7.91 12.13
C PHE A 55 -2.66 -8.20 12.94
N SER A 56 -3.82 -7.96 12.33
CA SER A 56 -5.12 -8.16 13.00
C SER A 56 -5.29 -7.33 14.29
N TYR A 57 -4.75 -6.11 14.32
CA TYR A 57 -4.94 -5.22 15.46
C TYR A 57 -6.34 -4.57 15.41
N ASP A 58 -7.11 -4.69 16.48
CA ASP A 58 -8.40 -3.99 16.62
C ASP A 58 -8.20 -2.51 16.98
N TYR A 59 -8.38 -1.64 16.00
CA TYR A 59 -8.28 -0.19 16.14
C TYR A 59 -9.39 0.43 16.99
N SER A 60 -10.49 -0.29 17.25
CA SER A 60 -11.54 0.19 18.16
C SER A 60 -11.01 0.37 19.59
N ALA A 61 -9.97 -0.39 19.98
CA ALA A 61 -9.30 -0.29 21.27
C ALA A 61 -8.67 1.10 21.53
N ILE A 62 -8.42 1.88 20.46
CA ILE A 62 -7.91 3.26 20.54
C ILE A 62 -8.89 4.29 19.96
N GLY A 63 -10.17 3.92 19.80
CA GLY A 63 -11.23 4.82 19.36
C GLY A 63 -11.20 5.16 17.87
N VAL A 64 -10.45 4.41 17.07
CA VAL A 64 -10.41 4.59 15.61
C VAL A 64 -11.56 3.79 14.98
N PRO A 65 -12.41 4.42 14.15
CA PRO A 65 -13.56 3.76 13.52
C PRO A 65 -13.12 2.79 12.42
N ALA A 66 -14.08 2.03 11.90
CA ALA A 66 -13.85 1.14 10.76
C ALA A 66 -13.30 1.92 9.55
N ALA A 67 -12.36 1.31 8.83
CA ALA A 67 -11.79 1.89 7.62
C ALA A 67 -12.89 2.07 6.56
N PRO A 68 -12.90 3.17 5.76
CA PRO A 68 -13.94 3.44 4.76
C PRO A 68 -14.15 2.32 3.74
N GLY A 69 -13.09 1.62 3.35
CA GLY A 69 -13.13 0.47 2.44
C GLY A 69 -13.19 -0.90 3.15
N GLY A 70 -13.25 -0.93 4.48
CA GLY A 70 -13.24 -2.15 5.29
C GLY A 70 -14.61 -2.52 5.88
N SER A 71 -14.74 -3.76 6.33
CA SER A 71 -15.93 -4.27 7.04
C SER A 71 -15.83 -4.19 8.57
N GLY A 72 -14.70 -3.74 9.12
CA GLY A 72 -14.43 -3.73 10.55
C GLY A 72 -13.33 -2.75 10.96
N THR A 73 -12.92 -2.85 12.22
CA THR A 73 -11.88 -2.01 12.85
C THR A 73 -10.52 -2.71 12.92
N THR A 74 -10.42 -3.92 12.38
CA THR A 74 -9.19 -4.68 12.40
C THR A 74 -8.26 -4.24 11.27
N GLY A 75 -6.96 -4.15 11.52
CA GLY A 75 -5.99 -3.72 10.52
C GLY A 75 -4.55 -4.07 10.86
N LEU A 76 -3.63 -3.62 10.01
CA LEU A 76 -2.19 -3.66 10.28
C LEU A 76 -1.77 -2.44 11.09
N LYS A 77 -1.30 -2.66 12.31
CA LYS A 77 -0.69 -1.61 13.15
C LYS A 77 0.82 -1.58 12.97
N MET A 78 1.32 -0.40 12.62
CA MET A 78 2.74 -0.10 12.51
C MET A 78 3.08 1.12 13.36
N THR A 79 4.13 1.02 14.17
CA THR A 79 4.68 2.15 14.92
C THR A 79 6.19 2.12 14.83
N ALA A 80 6.82 3.28 14.68
CA ALA A 80 8.27 3.43 14.74
C ALA A 80 8.63 4.48 15.78
N ASN A 81 9.83 4.35 16.33
CA ASN A 81 10.44 5.37 17.17
C ASN A 81 9.61 5.73 18.40
N ASN A 82 9.03 4.73 19.09
CA ASN A 82 8.17 4.98 20.24
C ASN A 82 8.96 5.55 21.43
N THR A 83 10.26 5.26 21.50
CA THR A 83 11.13 5.75 22.58
C THR A 83 12.47 6.32 22.11
N GLY A 84 12.95 5.94 20.92
CA GLY A 84 14.31 6.27 20.47
C GLY A 84 14.59 7.74 20.16
N GLY A 85 13.61 8.52 19.70
CA GLY A 85 13.84 9.87 19.17
C GLY A 85 14.79 9.92 17.95
N VAL A 86 14.97 8.82 17.24
CA VAL A 86 15.90 8.68 16.10
C VAL A 86 15.17 8.87 14.78
N PHE A 87 15.81 9.55 13.83
CA PHE A 87 15.32 9.63 12.46
C PHE A 87 15.44 8.27 11.77
N SER A 88 14.33 7.56 11.63
CA SER A 88 14.28 6.23 11.07
C SER A 88 12.90 5.92 10.49
N GLY A 89 12.76 4.74 9.88
CA GLY A 89 11.53 4.19 9.35
C GLY A 89 11.75 2.74 8.94
N PHE A 90 10.65 2.04 8.69
CA PHE A 90 10.64 0.66 8.22
C PHE A 90 9.44 0.48 7.29
N SER A 91 9.41 -0.63 6.55
CA SER A 91 8.27 -0.97 5.70
C SER A 91 7.86 -2.42 5.90
N VAL A 92 6.68 -2.77 5.40
CA VAL A 92 6.28 -4.15 5.18
C VAL A 92 5.99 -4.37 3.69
N SER A 93 6.33 -5.56 3.19
CA SER A 93 6.13 -5.91 1.79
C SER A 93 5.53 -7.31 1.66
N PRO A 94 4.63 -7.56 0.70
CA PRO A 94 4.14 -8.91 0.43
C PRO A 94 5.30 -9.86 0.09
N THR A 95 5.38 -10.98 0.79
CA THR A 95 6.52 -11.90 0.68
C THR A 95 6.49 -12.65 -0.65
N GLY A 96 7.57 -12.53 -1.43
CA GLY A 96 7.76 -13.29 -2.67
C GLY A 96 6.91 -12.81 -3.85
N GLU A 97 6.17 -11.72 -3.69
CA GLU A 97 5.34 -11.14 -4.74
C GLU A 97 6.14 -10.19 -5.64
N SER A 98 5.73 -10.11 -6.90
CA SER A 98 6.30 -9.17 -7.87
C SER A 98 5.25 -8.73 -8.88
N PHE A 99 5.09 -7.42 -9.04
CA PHE A 99 4.09 -6.83 -9.93
C PHE A 99 4.77 -6.03 -11.04
N SER A 100 4.27 -6.18 -12.26
CA SER A 100 4.80 -5.52 -13.45
C SER A 100 3.68 -4.90 -14.30
N GLY A 101 4.07 -4.02 -15.23
CA GLY A 101 3.12 -3.27 -16.05
C GLY A 101 2.44 -2.13 -15.28
N ASN A 102 1.29 -1.68 -15.79
CA ASN A 102 0.52 -0.62 -15.16
C ASN A 102 -0.37 -1.21 -14.07
N TYR A 103 -0.22 -0.73 -12.84
CA TYR A 103 -1.06 -1.14 -11.71
C TYR A 103 -1.39 0.06 -10.83
N ARG A 104 -2.38 -0.14 -9.96
CA ARG A 104 -2.77 0.81 -8.92
C ARG A 104 -2.56 0.15 -7.57
N VAL A 105 -1.99 0.90 -6.64
CA VAL A 105 -2.00 0.56 -5.21
C VAL A 105 -3.05 1.43 -4.53
N SER A 106 -3.85 0.85 -3.64
CA SER A 106 -4.88 1.54 -2.88
C SER A 106 -4.98 0.92 -1.51
N PHE A 107 -5.08 1.75 -0.49
CA PHE A 107 -5.19 1.37 0.91
C PHE A 107 -5.89 2.49 1.68
N ASP A 108 -6.52 2.12 2.78
CA ASP A 108 -6.99 3.08 3.78
C ASP A 108 -5.90 3.26 4.83
N LEU A 109 -5.62 4.50 5.20
CA LEU A 109 -4.58 4.84 6.17
C LEU A 109 -5.17 5.69 7.29
N TRP A 110 -4.87 5.29 8.52
CA TRP A 110 -5.03 6.13 9.69
C TRP A 110 -3.66 6.39 10.30
N GLN A 111 -3.34 7.65 10.56
CA GLN A 111 -2.11 8.05 11.22
C GLN A 111 -2.41 8.71 12.55
N ASN A 112 -1.63 8.35 13.58
CA ASN A 112 -1.77 8.95 14.90
C ASN A 112 -1.35 10.43 14.90
N TYR A 113 -2.11 11.25 15.61
CA TYR A 113 -1.83 12.68 15.79
C TYR A 113 -1.81 13.01 17.29
N VAL A 114 -0.64 13.39 17.80
CA VAL A 114 -0.54 13.93 19.16
C VAL A 114 -1.00 15.39 19.10
N GLY A 115 -2.21 15.67 19.58
CA GLY A 115 -2.84 16.99 19.48
C GLY A 115 -2.11 18.11 20.24
N PRO A 116 -2.64 19.35 20.19
CA PRO A 116 -3.94 19.74 19.61
C PRO A 116 -3.89 19.98 18.09
N VAL A 117 -5.06 19.90 17.43
CA VAL A 117 -5.20 20.17 15.98
C VAL A 117 -4.62 21.54 15.64
N GLY A 118 -3.74 21.58 14.63
CA GLY A 118 -2.98 22.76 14.25
C GLY A 118 -1.52 22.61 14.65
N PRO A 119 -1.08 23.18 15.78
CA PRO A 119 0.35 23.23 16.13
C PRO A 119 0.96 21.86 16.43
N GLY A 120 0.14 20.82 16.65
CA GLY A 120 0.60 19.49 17.04
C GLY A 120 1.24 19.46 18.44
N GLY A 121 1.58 18.27 18.87
CA GLY A 121 2.42 17.98 20.03
C GLY A 121 3.89 17.78 19.65
N SER A 122 4.74 17.57 20.65
CA SER A 122 6.13 17.20 20.40
C SER A 122 6.21 15.80 19.75
N GLY A 123 7.03 15.67 18.70
CA GLY A 123 7.23 14.38 18.00
C GLY A 123 6.06 13.96 17.10
N THR A 124 5.16 14.87 16.72
CA THR A 124 4.04 14.57 15.82
C THR A 124 4.43 14.33 14.38
N THR A 125 5.56 14.90 13.94
CA THR A 125 5.97 14.83 12.54
C THR A 125 6.51 13.44 12.23
N GLN A 126 5.59 12.53 11.93
CA GLN A 126 5.85 11.22 11.40
C GLN A 126 5.38 11.14 9.96
N PHE A 127 6.05 10.31 9.17
CA PHE A 127 5.70 10.07 7.78
C PHE A 127 5.03 8.71 7.67
N SER A 128 3.81 8.70 7.14
CA SER A 128 3.29 7.47 6.55
C SER A 128 3.88 7.34 5.16
N MET A 129 4.56 6.22 4.92
CA MET A 129 5.19 5.94 3.63
C MET A 129 4.59 4.71 2.97
N PHE A 130 4.51 4.75 1.66
CA PHE A 130 4.26 3.58 0.82
C PHE A 130 5.21 3.63 -0.38
N GLY A 131 5.42 2.52 -1.06
CA GLY A 131 6.25 2.52 -2.25
C GLY A 131 5.95 1.40 -3.20
N ILE A 132 6.45 1.57 -4.41
CA ILE A 132 6.29 0.65 -5.54
C ILE A 132 7.66 0.34 -6.16
N GLY A 133 7.76 -0.79 -6.85
CA GLY A 133 9.00 -1.20 -7.51
C GLY A 133 10.13 -1.64 -6.56
N THR A 134 9.83 -1.93 -5.29
CA THR A 134 10.79 -2.54 -4.35
C THR A 134 10.99 -4.03 -4.66
N SER A 135 12.16 -4.55 -4.28
CA SER A 135 12.46 -5.99 -4.16
C SER A 135 11.61 -6.70 -3.10
N GLY A 136 10.96 -5.93 -2.21
CA GLY A 136 10.22 -6.45 -1.07
C GLY A 136 11.10 -6.78 0.15
N THR A 137 12.42 -6.66 0.02
CA THR A 137 13.40 -7.00 1.07
C THR A 137 14.24 -5.81 1.56
N THR A 138 14.10 -4.64 0.92
CA THR A 138 14.80 -3.41 1.30
C THR A 138 13.82 -2.46 1.98
N PRO A 139 14.17 -1.89 3.15
CA PRO A 139 13.31 -0.91 3.84
C PRO A 139 13.03 0.31 2.95
N ILE A 140 11.78 0.76 2.95
CA ILE A 140 11.40 2.06 2.37
C ILE A 140 11.25 3.05 3.52
N LYS A 141 12.15 4.03 3.59
CA LYS A 141 12.13 5.10 4.60
C LYS A 141 12.66 6.40 4.01
N ILE A 142 12.42 7.50 4.70
CA ILE A 142 12.98 8.79 4.30
C ILE A 142 14.51 8.72 4.30
N GLY A 143 15.13 9.26 3.26
CA GLY A 143 16.59 9.23 3.09
C GLY A 143 17.15 7.86 2.67
N ASN A 144 16.31 6.82 2.53
CA ASN A 144 16.71 5.51 2.05
C ASN A 144 15.56 4.83 1.28
N THR A 145 15.41 5.23 0.02
CA THR A 145 14.55 4.60 -1.00
C THR A 145 15.42 4.21 -2.20
N THR A 146 16.36 3.31 -1.97
CA THR A 146 17.49 3.03 -2.89
C THR A 146 17.11 2.26 -4.14
N GLU A 147 15.94 1.63 -4.19
CA GLU A 147 15.50 0.77 -5.30
C GLU A 147 14.05 1.01 -5.72
N SER A 148 13.30 1.83 -4.98
CA SER A 148 11.85 1.98 -5.12
C SER A 148 11.46 3.43 -5.40
N LEU A 149 10.25 3.60 -5.91
CA LEU A 149 9.56 4.88 -5.81
C LEU A 149 8.78 4.89 -4.50
N GLY A 150 9.20 5.77 -3.59
CA GLY A 150 8.55 5.98 -2.30
C GLY A 150 7.64 7.21 -2.34
N PHE A 151 6.57 7.18 -1.57
CA PHE A 151 5.64 8.28 -1.39
C PHE A 151 5.46 8.47 0.11
N GLY A 152 5.59 9.71 0.58
CA GLY A 152 5.45 10.05 1.99
C GLY A 152 4.45 11.16 2.20
N ALA A 153 3.67 11.05 3.28
CA ALA A 153 2.79 12.11 3.76
C ALA A 153 3.01 12.34 5.26
N THR A 154 3.07 13.60 5.68
CA THR A 154 2.93 14.00 7.08
C THR A 154 1.46 14.27 7.40
N LEU A 155 1.09 14.10 8.67
CA LEU A 155 -0.27 14.40 9.12
C LEU A 155 -0.40 15.79 9.74
N ASP A 156 0.66 16.25 10.43
CA ASP A 156 0.62 17.42 11.29
C ASP A 156 0.88 18.75 10.59
N GLY A 157 1.29 18.73 9.31
CA GLY A 157 1.70 19.94 8.59
C GLY A 157 2.96 20.59 9.16
N GLY A 158 3.69 19.88 10.04
CA GLY A 158 4.89 20.38 10.71
C GLY A 158 6.13 20.33 9.81
N SER A 159 6.01 19.74 8.62
CA SER A 159 7.10 19.65 7.66
C SER A 159 7.09 20.84 6.70
N SER A 160 8.26 21.19 6.17
CA SER A 160 8.35 22.19 5.10
C SER A 160 7.72 21.71 3.78
N VAL A 161 7.52 20.39 3.64
CA VAL A 161 6.86 19.75 2.49
C VAL A 161 6.14 18.51 3.02
N ASP A 162 4.81 18.50 2.99
CA ASP A 162 4.03 17.44 3.60
C ASP A 162 3.86 16.22 2.71
N TYR A 163 3.83 16.40 1.39
CA TYR A 163 3.73 15.33 0.40
C TYR A 163 5.01 15.23 -0.41
N ARG A 164 5.61 14.04 -0.45
CA ARG A 164 6.90 13.82 -1.13
C ARG A 164 6.89 12.53 -1.92
N VAL A 165 7.60 12.57 -3.04
CA VAL A 165 8.01 11.39 -3.79
C VAL A 165 9.50 11.19 -3.58
N TYR A 166 9.96 9.96 -3.46
CA TYR A 166 11.36 9.60 -3.31
C TYR A 166 11.74 8.60 -4.39
N SER A 167 12.98 8.65 -4.84
CA SER A 167 13.54 7.65 -5.76
C SER A 167 14.98 7.31 -5.37
N SER A 168 15.52 6.27 -5.99
CA SER A 168 16.94 5.92 -5.86
C SER A 168 17.88 7.03 -6.32
N LEU A 169 17.41 7.92 -7.18
CA LEU A 169 18.17 9.06 -7.70
C LEU A 169 18.01 10.32 -6.84
N PHE A 170 16.95 10.39 -6.01
CA PHE A 170 16.65 11.56 -5.20
C PHE A 170 16.09 11.19 -3.83
N LEU A 171 17.01 10.97 -2.89
CA LEU A 171 16.71 10.47 -1.54
C LEU A 171 16.16 11.54 -0.59
N THR A 172 16.31 12.82 -0.92
CA THR A 172 15.74 13.96 -0.18
C THR A 172 14.27 14.21 -0.52
N GLY A 173 13.79 13.60 -1.60
CA GLY A 173 12.42 13.67 -2.08
C GLY A 173 12.15 14.87 -2.98
N TYR A 174 11.38 14.65 -4.04
CA TYR A 174 10.96 15.64 -5.03
C TYR A 174 9.97 16.62 -4.39
N ALA A 175 10.17 17.91 -4.63
CA ALA A 175 9.25 18.98 -4.33
C ALA A 175 8.25 19.21 -5.47
N GLU A 176 7.23 20.03 -5.21
CA GLU A 176 6.30 20.46 -6.25
C GLU A 176 7.06 21.21 -7.36
N GLY A 177 6.90 20.74 -8.61
CA GLY A 177 7.55 21.33 -9.78
C GLY A 177 8.93 20.75 -10.13
N ASP A 178 9.45 19.82 -9.32
CA ASP A 178 10.68 19.11 -9.70
C ASP A 178 10.44 18.21 -10.92
N PRO A 179 11.42 18.10 -11.84
CA PRO A 179 11.33 17.18 -12.96
C PRO A 179 11.46 15.73 -12.44
N VAL A 180 10.45 14.92 -12.75
CA VAL A 180 10.43 13.47 -12.49
C VAL A 180 10.93 12.68 -13.68
#